data_AF-A0A1I2PXK5-F1
#
_entry.id   AF-A0A1I2PXK5-F1
#
_cell.length_a   1.000
_cell.length_b   1.000
_cell.length_c   1.000
_cell.angle_alpha   90.00
_cell.angle_beta   90.00
_cell.angle_gamma   90.00
#
_symmetry.space_group_name_H-M   'P 1'
#
loop_
_entity.id
_entity.type
_entity.pdbx_description
1 polymer ?
#
loop_
_entity_poly.entity_id
_entity_poly.type
_entity_poly.pdbx_seq_one_letter_code
_entity_poly.pdbx_strand_id
1 'polypeptide(L)'
;MRIFIDVGGHYGETLSFALDPQWGFDRIYSIEPCAACVAVLRSYSDKRLRIEPIALSDHNGTAELQGAGLRGGSLYAGKRVIERNEIVIRAETITLVRASEWFAAEIPSGAEVFLKMNCEGSEVDILSDLLDSGELAKVGSAYIDFDIRKVAGQEHRQAEMEARLRAAGLRYVTPEEKGITVATWLVRDCPPVKISWRQALSHRLRLHAPMYARATNLAKLLLPRQLYWWIGHRYGRMARNASKA
;
A
#
# COMPACT_ATOMS: atom_id res chain seq x y z
N MET A 1 21.05 4.42 -4.75
CA MET A 1 19.95 3.49 -5.03
C MET A 1 18.68 4.12 -4.53
N ARG A 2 17.60 4.14 -5.33
CA ARG A 2 16.31 4.69 -4.94
C ARG A 2 15.29 3.58 -4.72
N ILE A 3 14.63 3.57 -3.56
CA ILE A 3 13.75 2.50 -3.13
C ILE A 3 12.36 3.06 -2.83
N PHE A 4 11.32 2.40 -3.34
CA PHE A 4 9.94 2.62 -2.92
C PHE A 4 9.49 1.46 -2.05
N ILE A 5 8.83 1.74 -0.93
CA ILE A 5 8.26 0.73 -0.02
C ILE A 5 6.77 1.05 0.12
N ASP A 6 5.92 0.11 -0.25
CA ASP A 6 4.46 0.18 -0.11
C ASP A 6 4.01 -0.80 0.98
N VAL A 7 3.75 -0.29 2.19
CA VAL A 7 3.19 -1.06 3.29
C VAL A 7 1.66 -1.02 3.22
N GLY A 8 1.04 -2.20 3.19
CA GLY A 8 -0.38 -2.37 2.89
C GLY A 8 -0.65 -2.16 1.41
N GLY A 9 0.01 -2.97 0.58
CA GLY A 9 -0.06 -2.88 -0.87
C GLY A 9 -1.43 -3.23 -1.46
N HIS A 10 -2.25 -3.99 -0.73
CA HIS A 10 -3.61 -4.39 -1.11
C HIS A 10 -3.66 -4.93 -2.56
N TYR A 11 -4.46 -4.34 -3.45
CA TYR A 11 -4.56 -4.77 -4.85
C TYR A 11 -3.57 -4.05 -5.79
N GLY A 12 -2.60 -3.32 -5.24
CA GLY A 12 -1.56 -2.61 -5.97
C GLY A 12 -2.00 -1.26 -6.51
N GLU A 13 -2.96 -0.59 -5.87
CA GLU A 13 -3.46 0.72 -6.26
C GLU A 13 -2.32 1.74 -6.45
N THR A 14 -1.33 1.69 -5.56
CA THR A 14 -0.13 2.53 -5.58
C THR A 14 0.88 2.14 -6.66
N LEU A 15 0.92 0.86 -7.05
CA LEU A 15 1.92 0.35 -8.01
C LEU A 15 1.82 1.01 -9.37
N SER A 16 0.63 1.46 -9.77
CA SER A 16 0.47 2.20 -11.04
C SER A 16 1.28 3.50 -11.10
N PHE A 17 1.56 4.11 -9.94
CA PHE A 17 2.43 5.27 -9.80
C PHE A 17 3.88 4.87 -9.54
N ALA A 18 4.12 3.99 -8.57
CA ALA A 18 5.48 3.58 -8.18
C ALA A 18 6.24 2.91 -9.34
N LEU A 19 5.55 2.16 -10.21
CA LEU A 19 6.16 1.53 -11.39
C LEU A 19 6.41 2.51 -12.54
N ASP A 20 6.03 3.78 -12.43
CA ASP A 20 6.40 4.76 -13.43
C ASP A 20 7.93 4.95 -13.47
N PRO A 21 8.58 4.69 -14.61
CA PRO A 21 10.02 4.84 -14.74
C PRO A 21 10.49 6.28 -14.46
N GLN A 22 9.61 7.29 -14.55
CA GLN A 22 9.97 8.67 -14.26
C GLN A 22 10.46 8.87 -12.83
N TRP A 23 10.06 8.01 -11.89
CA TRP A 23 10.53 8.11 -10.50
C TRP A 23 11.92 7.53 -10.28
N GLY A 24 12.46 6.78 -11.25
CA GLY A 24 13.83 6.26 -11.15
C GLY A 24 14.05 5.27 -10.00
N PHE A 25 13.00 4.62 -9.48
CA PHE A 25 13.16 3.57 -8.49
C PHE A 25 13.96 2.40 -9.04
N ASP A 26 14.98 1.97 -8.30
CA ASP A 26 15.79 0.78 -8.60
C ASP A 26 15.12 -0.48 -8.04
N ARG A 27 14.43 -0.34 -6.90
CA ARG A 27 13.72 -1.40 -6.18
C ARG A 27 12.40 -0.87 -5.65
N ILE A 28 11.37 -1.71 -5.74
CA ILE A 28 10.03 -1.42 -5.24
C ILE A 28 9.59 -2.62 -4.41
N TYR A 29 9.32 -2.42 -3.12
CA TYR A 29 8.74 -3.42 -2.24
C TYR A 29 7.24 -3.14 -2.11
N SER A 30 6.42 -4.17 -2.28
CA SER A 30 5.00 -4.14 -1.93
C SER A 30 4.74 -5.21 -0.89
N ILE A 31 4.47 -4.75 0.33
CA ILE A 31 4.32 -5.57 1.53
C ILE A 31 2.83 -5.70 1.81
N GLU A 32 2.34 -6.93 1.73
CA GLU A 32 0.92 -7.25 1.86
C GLU A 32 0.77 -8.66 2.42
N PRO A 33 0.17 -8.83 3.61
CA PRO A 33 0.04 -10.14 4.22
C PRO A 33 -1.09 -11.01 3.65
N CYS A 34 -2.15 -10.42 3.08
CA CYS A 34 -3.32 -11.20 2.65
C CYS A 34 -3.04 -12.01 1.38
N ALA A 35 -3.23 -13.34 1.43
CA ALA A 35 -2.93 -14.22 0.30
C ALA A 35 -3.68 -13.84 -0.99
N ALA A 36 -4.94 -13.42 -0.91
CA ALA A 36 -5.73 -13.02 -2.07
C ALA A 36 -5.17 -11.75 -2.74
N CYS A 37 -4.77 -10.77 -1.93
CA CYS A 37 -4.12 -9.55 -2.41
C CYS A 37 -2.74 -9.86 -3.01
N VAL A 38 -1.93 -10.69 -2.33
CA VAL A 38 -0.63 -11.16 -2.82
C VAL A 38 -0.74 -11.86 -4.18
N ALA A 39 -1.77 -12.70 -4.38
CA ALA A 39 -2.00 -13.36 -5.66
C ALA A 39 -2.24 -12.34 -6.79
N VAL A 40 -2.96 -11.26 -6.51
CA VAL A 40 -3.14 -10.15 -7.46
C VAL A 40 -1.82 -9.41 -7.70
N LEU A 41 -1.09 -9.05 -6.64
CA LEU A 41 0.18 -8.33 -6.74
C LEU A 41 1.23 -9.12 -7.54
N ARG A 42 1.28 -10.44 -7.40
CA ARG A 42 2.17 -11.32 -8.17
C ARG A 42 1.86 -11.38 -9.67
N SER A 43 0.69 -10.91 -10.10
CA SER A 43 0.37 -10.80 -11.52
C SER A 43 0.93 -9.54 -12.20
N TYR A 44 1.54 -8.63 -11.42
CA TYR A 44 2.36 -7.54 -11.97
C TYR A 44 3.72 -8.08 -12.44
N SER A 45 4.21 -7.54 -13.55
CA SER A 45 5.47 -7.96 -14.18
C SER A 45 6.42 -6.77 -14.32
N ASP A 46 7.21 -6.51 -13.30
CA ASP A 46 8.31 -5.53 -13.34
C ASP A 46 9.51 -6.06 -12.54
N LYS A 47 10.71 -6.02 -13.13
CA LYS A 47 11.93 -6.54 -12.49
C LYS A 47 12.33 -5.81 -11.20
N ARG A 48 11.83 -4.59 -11.00
CA ARG A 48 12.09 -3.77 -9.82
C ARG A 48 11.19 -4.17 -8.66
N LEU A 49 10.03 -4.77 -8.95
CA LEU A 49 9.00 -5.09 -7.98
C LEU A 49 9.33 -6.39 -7.24
N ARG A 50 9.30 -6.34 -5.91
CA ARG A 50 9.38 -7.48 -5.01
C ARG A 50 8.13 -7.47 -4.11
N ILE A 51 7.41 -8.59 -4.10
CA ILE A 51 6.20 -8.77 -3.29
C ILE A 51 6.57 -9.53 -2.03
N GLU A 52 6.26 -8.96 -0.87
CA GLU A 52 6.54 -9.55 0.44
C GLU A 52 5.23 -9.98 1.11
N PRO A 53 4.95 -11.28 1.21
CA PRO A 53 3.71 -11.82 1.80
C PRO A 53 3.77 -11.84 3.33
N ILE A 54 4.03 -10.68 3.94
CA ILE A 54 4.19 -10.49 5.39
C ILE A 54 3.48 -9.21 5.81
N ALA A 55 3.23 -9.05 7.10
CA ALA A 55 2.93 -7.75 7.71
C ALA A 55 4.13 -7.26 8.50
N LEU A 56 4.48 -5.99 8.34
CA LEU A 56 5.42 -5.35 9.26
C LEU A 56 4.71 -5.07 10.59
N SER A 57 5.45 -5.21 11.69
CA SER A 57 4.98 -4.97 13.05
C SER A 57 6.14 -4.52 13.95
N ASP A 58 5.89 -4.31 15.24
CA ASP A 58 6.91 -4.05 16.28
C ASP A 58 7.51 -5.36 16.87
N HIS A 59 7.00 -6.51 16.44
CA HIS A 59 7.48 -7.83 16.86
C HIS A 59 7.37 -8.86 15.73
N ASN A 60 8.07 -9.98 15.92
CA ASN A 60 7.94 -11.16 15.06
C ASN A 60 6.84 -12.10 15.59
N GLY A 61 6.16 -12.81 14.70
CA GLY A 61 5.23 -13.86 15.09
C GLY A 61 4.13 -14.09 14.08
N THR A 62 2.93 -14.36 14.58
CA THR A 62 1.73 -14.54 13.77
C THR A 62 0.57 -13.78 14.39
N ALA A 63 -0.33 -13.27 13.56
CA ALA A 63 -1.57 -12.66 14.01
C ALA A 63 -2.73 -13.04 13.10
N GLU A 64 -3.94 -12.81 13.58
CA GLU A 64 -5.16 -12.98 12.80
C GLU A 64 -5.54 -11.65 12.14
N LEU A 65 -5.46 -11.61 10.81
CA LEU A 65 -5.92 -10.48 10.02
C LEU A 65 -7.43 -10.57 9.82
N GLN A 66 -8.17 -9.69 10.50
CA GLN A 66 -9.62 -9.60 10.37
C GLN A 66 -9.98 -8.84 9.09
N GLY A 67 -10.96 -9.33 8.33
CA GLY A 67 -11.36 -8.71 7.07
C GLY A 67 -10.33 -8.88 5.95
N ALA A 68 -9.58 -9.99 5.94
CA ALA A 68 -8.54 -10.24 4.94
C ALA A 68 -9.06 -10.08 3.49
N GLY A 69 -8.36 -9.27 2.71
CA GLY A 69 -8.70 -8.94 1.32
C GLY A 69 -9.82 -7.91 1.15
N LEU A 70 -10.37 -7.39 2.24
CA LEU A 70 -11.33 -6.29 2.21
C LEU A 70 -10.63 -4.98 2.53
N ARG A 71 -11.15 -3.89 1.97
CA ARG A 71 -10.77 -2.54 2.39
C ARG A 71 -11.19 -2.37 3.85
N GLY A 72 -10.26 -2.10 4.76
CA GLY A 72 -10.53 -2.11 6.19
C GLY A 72 -9.90 -3.26 6.98
N GLY A 73 -9.23 -4.22 6.33
CA GLY A 73 -8.67 -5.39 7.02
C GLY A 73 -7.61 -5.00 8.07
N SER A 74 -7.73 -5.49 9.31
CA SER A 74 -6.94 -4.98 10.45
C SER A 74 -6.60 -6.07 11.46
N LEU A 75 -5.52 -5.84 12.23
CA LEU A 75 -5.15 -6.66 13.39
C LEU A 75 -5.96 -6.30 14.65
N TYR A 76 -6.63 -5.14 14.66
CA TYR A 76 -7.41 -4.69 15.79
C TYR A 76 -8.79 -5.35 15.78
N ALA A 77 -9.08 -6.15 16.82
CA ALA A 77 -10.37 -6.77 17.03
C ALA A 77 -11.47 -5.70 17.15
N GLY A 78 -12.59 -5.90 16.45
CA GLY A 78 -13.76 -5.01 16.55
C GLY A 78 -14.13 -4.24 15.29
N LYS A 79 -13.32 -4.28 14.22
CA LYS A 79 -13.79 -3.86 12.89
C LYS A 79 -14.80 -4.88 12.35
N ARG A 80 -16.08 -4.63 12.64
CA ARG A 80 -17.20 -5.34 12.02
C ARG A 80 -17.28 -4.93 10.56
N VAL A 81 -16.79 -5.78 9.66
CA VAL A 81 -17.05 -5.59 8.24
C VAL A 81 -18.46 -6.09 7.95
N ILE A 82 -19.37 -5.16 7.71
CA ILE A 82 -20.74 -5.46 7.30
C ILE A 82 -20.72 -5.66 5.79
N GLU A 83 -20.72 -6.92 5.35
CA GLU A 83 -21.06 -7.26 3.97
C GLU A 83 -22.50 -7.76 3.92
N ARG A 84 -23.37 -7.11 3.14
CA ARG A 84 -24.74 -7.59 2.86
C ARG A 84 -25.64 -7.74 4.11
N ASN A 85 -25.50 -6.85 5.09
CA ASN A 85 -26.16 -6.95 6.41
C ASN A 85 -25.77 -8.18 7.24
N GLU A 86 -24.70 -8.88 6.85
CA GLU A 86 -24.09 -9.96 7.62
C GLU A 86 -22.67 -9.57 8.04
N ILE A 87 -22.27 -10.01 9.24
CA ILE A 87 -20.90 -9.84 9.71
C ILE A 87 -20.08 -10.96 9.08
N VAL A 88 -19.35 -10.65 8.00
CA VAL A 88 -18.44 -11.61 7.36
C VAL A 88 -17.06 -11.46 7.99
N ILE A 89 -16.68 -12.44 8.82
CA ILE A 89 -15.34 -12.53 9.39
C ILE A 89 -14.49 -13.35 8.41
N ARG A 90 -13.82 -12.66 7.47
CA ARG A 90 -12.68 -13.28 6.77
C ARG A 90 -11.45 -13.07 7.63
N ALA A 91 -11.08 -14.09 8.38
CA ALA A 91 -9.87 -14.12 9.16
C ALA A 91 -8.79 -14.94 8.42
N GLU A 92 -7.56 -14.43 8.40
CA GLU A 92 -6.40 -15.14 7.87
C GLU A 92 -5.27 -15.06 8.89
N THR A 93 -4.63 -16.20 9.21
CA THR A 93 -3.40 -16.18 10.00
C THR A 93 -2.26 -15.70 9.12
N ILE A 94 -1.63 -14.61 9.51
CA ILE A 94 -0.56 -13.95 8.75
C ILE A 94 0.75 -13.96 9.53
N THR A 95 1.88 -13.84 8.82
CA THR A 95 3.20 -13.69 9.43
C THR A 95 3.47 -12.22 9.74
N LEU A 96 3.84 -11.96 11.00
CA LEU A 96 4.35 -10.68 11.46
C LEU A 96 5.88 -10.70 11.44
N VAL A 97 6.47 -9.66 10.85
CA VAL A 97 7.91 -9.44 10.84
C VAL A 97 8.19 -8.09 11.48
N ARG A 98 9.14 -8.07 12.41
CA ARG A 98 9.58 -6.85 13.07
C ARG A 98 10.16 -5.87 12.04
N ALA A 99 9.63 -4.65 12.01
CA ALA A 99 9.92 -3.68 10.96
C ALA A 99 11.40 -3.31 10.91
N SER A 100 12.02 -3.07 12.05
CA SER A 100 13.45 -2.76 12.15
C SER A 100 14.35 -3.88 11.62
N GLU A 101 14.02 -5.15 11.91
CA GLU A 101 14.77 -6.30 11.39
C GLU A 101 14.66 -6.40 9.86
N TRP A 102 13.45 -6.20 9.33
CA TRP A 102 13.24 -6.17 7.88
C TRP A 102 14.00 -5.00 7.22
N PHE A 103 13.95 -3.79 7.80
CA PHE A 103 14.68 -2.63 7.28
C PHE A 103 16.19 -2.82 7.35
N ALA A 104 16.72 -3.42 8.42
CA ALA A 104 18.13 -3.74 8.55
C ALA A 104 18.60 -4.72 7.47
N ALA A 105 17.78 -5.72 7.14
CA ALA A 105 18.11 -6.75 6.16
C ALA A 105 17.96 -6.27 4.70
N GLU A 106 16.92 -5.50 4.40
CA GLU A 106 16.51 -5.22 3.01
C GLU A 106 16.95 -3.83 2.52
N ILE A 107 17.22 -2.88 3.41
CA ILE A 107 17.46 -1.48 3.05
C ILE A 107 18.94 -1.14 3.30
N PRO A 108 19.74 -1.00 2.22
CA PRO A 108 21.15 -0.61 2.33
C PRO A 108 21.30 0.79 2.94
N SER A 109 22.42 1.03 3.62
CA SER A 109 22.75 2.38 4.06
C SER A 109 22.95 3.31 2.85
N GLY A 110 22.53 4.57 2.98
CA GLY A 110 22.61 5.57 1.91
C GLY A 110 21.63 5.38 0.75
N ALA A 111 20.67 4.45 0.85
CA ALA A 111 19.56 4.39 -0.08
C ALA A 111 18.64 5.62 0.07
N GLU A 112 18.08 6.10 -1.04
CA GLU A 112 17.04 7.13 -1.05
C GLU A 112 15.69 6.42 -0.95
N VAL A 113 15.11 6.39 0.25
CA VAL A 113 13.91 5.59 0.55
C VAL A 113 12.66 6.47 0.60
N PHE A 114 11.63 6.03 -0.13
CA PHE A 114 10.29 6.60 -0.13
C PHE A 114 9.32 5.57 0.43
N LEU A 115 8.71 5.88 1.58
CA LEU A 115 7.85 4.95 2.31
C LEU A 115 6.38 5.38 2.23
N LYS A 116 5.51 4.54 1.68
CA LYS A 116 4.06 4.69 1.82
C LYS A 116 3.53 3.67 2.83
N MET A 117 2.69 4.13 3.74
CA MET A 117 2.02 3.30 4.75
C MET A 117 0.51 3.54 4.74
N ASN A 118 -0.24 2.46 4.60
CA ASN A 118 -1.67 2.38 4.87
C ASN A 118 -1.98 0.91 5.19
N CYS A 119 -1.91 0.56 6.46
CA CYS A 119 -2.09 -0.78 7.03
C CYS A 119 -3.07 -0.78 8.20
N GLU A 120 -4.11 0.06 8.12
CA GLU A 120 -5.36 -0.05 8.87
C GLU A 120 -5.18 -0.02 10.41
N GLY A 121 -4.21 0.78 10.87
CA GLY A 121 -3.95 1.08 12.28
C GLY A 121 -2.56 0.66 12.76
N SER A 122 -1.91 -0.30 12.11
CA SER A 122 -0.59 -0.78 12.52
C SER A 122 0.55 0.18 12.18
N GLU A 123 0.27 1.35 11.57
CA GLU A 123 1.30 2.33 11.21
C GLU A 123 2.08 2.79 12.43
N VAL A 124 1.40 3.02 13.56
CA VAL A 124 2.03 3.51 14.80
C VAL A 124 2.98 2.47 15.40
N ASP A 125 2.62 1.19 15.37
CA ASP A 125 3.44 0.12 15.92
C ASP A 125 4.75 0.00 15.10
N ILE A 126 4.61 -0.06 13.77
CA ILE A 126 5.73 -0.11 12.83
C ILE A 126 6.65 1.11 12.99
N LEU A 127 6.07 2.32 13.00
CA LEU A 127 6.84 3.56 13.11
C LEU A 127 7.53 3.70 14.47
N SER A 128 6.90 3.20 15.54
CA SER A 128 7.54 3.18 16.87
C SER A 128 8.78 2.29 16.86
N ASP A 129 8.68 1.07 16.34
CA ASP A 129 9.83 0.17 16.24
C ASP A 129 10.95 0.72 15.36
N LEU A 130 10.61 1.34 14.22
CA LEU A 130 11.59 1.99 13.34
C LEU A 130 12.25 3.21 13.99
N LEU A 131 11.51 4.00 14.78
CA LEU A 131 12.07 5.13 15.54
C LEU A 131 13.02 4.64 16.62
N ASP A 132 12.58 3.69 17.43
CA ASP A 132 13.31 3.24 18.63
C ASP A 132 14.57 2.44 18.28
N SER A 133 14.56 1.75 17.13
CA SER A 133 15.75 1.10 16.56
C SER A 133 16.69 2.05 15.80
N GLY A 134 16.23 3.24 15.44
CA GLY A 134 16.95 4.18 14.56
C GLY A 134 16.87 3.86 13.06
N GLU A 135 16.22 2.75 12.67
CA GLU A 135 16.06 2.33 11.27
C GLU A 135 15.23 3.32 10.44
N LEU A 136 14.37 4.13 11.08
CA LEU A 136 13.62 5.19 10.41
C LEU A 136 14.54 6.25 9.76
N ALA A 137 15.78 6.41 10.25
CA ALA A 137 16.75 7.36 9.67
C ALA A 137 17.10 7.04 8.20
N LYS A 138 16.81 5.82 7.73
CA LYS A 138 16.96 5.44 6.31
C LYS A 138 15.86 6.03 5.42
N VAL A 139 14.71 6.43 5.99
CA VAL A 139 13.56 6.96 5.25
C VAL A 139 13.76 8.44 4.93
N GLY A 140 13.84 8.78 3.64
CA GLY A 140 14.01 10.16 3.20
C GLY A 140 12.70 10.95 3.18
N SER A 141 11.61 10.31 2.77
CA SER A 141 10.26 10.87 2.85
C SER A 141 9.20 9.79 2.99
N ALA A 142 8.09 10.12 3.67
CA ALA A 142 6.98 9.20 3.87
C ALA A 142 5.60 9.77 3.52
N TYR A 143 4.71 8.90 3.06
CA TYR A 143 3.28 9.12 2.97
C TYR A 143 2.59 8.16 3.94
N ILE A 144 1.87 8.69 4.94
CA ILE A 144 1.32 7.89 6.03
C ILE A 144 -0.17 8.15 6.17
N ASP A 145 -0.98 7.09 6.08
CA ASP A 145 -2.41 7.13 6.33
C ASP A 145 -2.71 6.54 7.72
N PHE A 146 -2.87 7.40 8.73
CA PHE A 146 -3.08 6.96 10.11
C PHE A 146 -4.51 6.49 10.33
N ASP A 147 -4.74 5.19 10.23
CA ASP A 147 -6.05 4.60 10.50
C ASP A 147 -6.27 4.21 11.97
N ILE A 148 -5.23 4.34 12.81
CA ILE A 148 -5.29 4.04 14.25
C ILE A 148 -6.38 4.82 14.98
N ARG A 149 -6.71 6.03 14.52
CA ARG A 149 -7.78 6.87 15.08
C ARG A 149 -9.19 6.34 14.88
N LYS A 150 -9.37 5.36 13.99
CA LYS A 150 -10.64 4.67 13.80
C LYS A 150 -10.78 3.50 14.78
N VAL A 151 -9.73 3.20 15.54
CA VAL A 151 -9.71 2.16 16.58
C VAL A 151 -10.08 2.82 17.92
N ALA A 152 -11.18 2.35 18.50
CA ALA A 152 -11.72 2.91 19.74
C ALA A 152 -10.70 2.88 20.89
N GLY A 153 -10.49 4.02 21.53
CA GLY A 153 -9.55 4.17 22.65
C GLY A 153 -8.09 4.37 22.24
N GLN A 154 -7.78 4.36 20.94
CA GLN A 154 -6.42 4.53 20.40
C GLN A 154 -6.25 5.84 19.61
N GLU A 155 -7.22 6.75 19.69
CA GLU A 155 -7.28 7.96 18.86
C GLU A 155 -6.11 8.92 19.11
N HIS A 156 -5.63 8.97 20.36
CA HIS A 156 -4.50 9.79 20.78
C HIS A 156 -3.18 9.39 20.12
N ARG A 157 -3.02 8.12 19.73
CA ARG A 157 -1.74 7.56 19.25
C ARG A 157 -1.25 8.19 17.96
N GLN A 158 -2.15 8.68 17.10
CA GLN A 158 -1.74 9.44 15.90
C GLN A 158 -0.98 10.70 16.31
N ALA A 159 -1.56 11.53 17.19
CA ALA A 159 -0.96 12.81 17.57
C ALA A 159 0.39 12.63 18.27
N GLU A 160 0.52 11.60 19.11
CA GLU A 160 1.78 11.23 19.76
C GLU A 160 2.84 10.78 18.75
N MET A 161 2.46 9.92 17.80
CA MET A 161 3.37 9.47 16.75
C MET A 161 3.82 10.64 15.87
N GLU A 162 2.90 11.49 15.43
CA GLU A 162 3.23 12.69 14.66
C GLU A 162 4.21 13.62 15.40
N ALA A 163 4.08 13.76 16.73
CA ALA A 163 5.01 14.52 17.54
C ALA A 163 6.41 13.87 17.56
N ARG A 164 6.49 12.54 17.68
CA ARG A 164 7.75 11.79 17.61
C ARG A 164 8.40 11.91 16.22
N LEU A 165 7.63 11.78 15.14
CA LEU A 165 8.13 11.94 13.77
C LEU A 165 8.69 13.34 13.51
N ARG A 166 8.01 14.39 14.01
CA ARG A 166 8.49 15.77 13.94
C ARG A 166 9.79 15.96 14.73
N ALA A 167 9.87 15.40 15.95
CA ALA A 167 11.08 15.46 16.76
C ALA A 167 12.26 14.72 16.11
N ALA A 168 12.00 13.62 15.41
CA ALA A 168 12.98 12.88 14.63
C ALA A 168 13.36 13.56 13.30
N GLY A 169 12.66 14.63 12.91
CA GLY A 169 12.91 15.35 11.66
C GLY A 169 12.51 14.58 10.39
N LEU A 170 11.65 13.56 10.50
CA LEU A 170 11.16 12.85 9.32
C LEU A 170 10.29 13.79 8.48
N ARG A 171 10.56 13.83 7.17
CA ARG A 171 9.68 14.50 6.22
C ARG A 171 8.53 13.55 5.86
N TYR A 172 7.30 13.87 6.24
CA TYR A 172 6.14 13.06 5.88
C TYR A 172 4.94 13.91 5.50
N VAL A 173 3.94 13.26 4.91
CA VAL A 173 2.60 13.80 4.66
C VAL A 173 1.54 12.79 5.07
N THR A 174 0.37 13.31 5.39
CA THR A 174 -0.85 12.54 5.56
C THR A 174 -1.88 12.93 4.49
N PRO A 175 -2.76 12.02 4.05
CA PRO A 175 -3.78 12.30 3.03
C PRO A 175 -4.70 13.47 3.38
N GLU A 176 -4.85 13.77 4.66
CA GLU A 176 -5.75 14.80 5.18
C GLU A 176 -5.24 16.21 4.96
N GLU A 177 -3.93 16.36 4.82
CA GLU A 177 -3.33 17.61 4.43
C GLU A 177 -3.69 17.89 2.96
N LYS A 178 -4.77 18.65 2.75
CA LYS A 178 -5.16 19.27 1.47
C LYS A 178 -5.25 18.29 0.29
N GLY A 179 -5.77 17.09 0.50
CA GLY A 179 -6.03 16.14 -0.59
C GLY A 179 -4.75 15.65 -1.29
N ILE A 180 -3.62 15.63 -0.58
CA ILE A 180 -2.38 15.03 -1.06
C ILE A 180 -2.64 13.55 -1.35
N THR A 181 -2.32 13.16 -2.57
CA THR A 181 -2.27 11.76 -3.02
C THR A 181 -0.82 11.28 -3.06
N VAL A 182 -0.62 9.97 -3.17
CA VAL A 182 0.72 9.39 -3.39
C VAL A 182 1.40 10.01 -4.62
N ALA A 183 0.65 10.25 -5.70
CA ALA A 183 1.19 10.85 -6.91
C ALA A 183 1.70 12.29 -6.65
N THR A 184 0.93 13.12 -5.97
CA THR A 184 1.34 14.50 -5.66
C THR A 184 2.47 14.56 -4.64
N TRP A 185 2.52 13.61 -3.69
CA TRP A 185 3.64 13.47 -2.77
C TRP A 185 4.93 13.10 -3.51
N LEU A 186 4.88 12.12 -4.42
CA LEU A 186 6.03 11.74 -5.24
C LEU A 186 6.49 12.91 -6.12
N VAL A 187 5.60 13.68 -6.75
CA VAL A 187 5.98 14.88 -7.49
C VAL A 187 6.75 15.87 -6.62
N ARG A 188 6.33 16.05 -5.36
CA ARG A 188 6.94 17.00 -4.43
C ARG A 188 8.32 16.53 -3.93
N ASP A 189 8.42 15.25 -3.57
CA ASP A 189 9.56 14.75 -2.80
C ASP A 189 10.51 13.84 -3.60
N CYS A 190 10.08 13.30 -4.73
CA CYS A 190 10.86 12.40 -5.57
C CYS A 190 11.13 13.06 -6.94
N PRO A 191 12.30 13.74 -7.11
CA PRO A 191 12.61 14.40 -8.37
C PRO A 191 12.57 13.41 -9.54
N PRO A 192 11.83 13.73 -10.62
CA PRO A 192 11.71 12.83 -11.76
C PRO A 192 13.03 12.74 -12.51
N VAL A 193 13.32 11.56 -13.05
CA VAL A 193 14.49 11.28 -13.88
C VAL A 193 14.14 11.31 -15.36
N LYS A 194 15.15 11.55 -16.21
CA LYS A 194 14.97 11.39 -17.66
C LYS A 194 14.73 9.93 -18.00
N ILE A 195 13.66 9.67 -18.75
CA ILE A 195 13.30 8.33 -19.24
C ILE A 195 13.39 8.26 -20.77
N SER A 196 13.70 7.08 -21.28
CA SER A 196 13.62 6.82 -22.72
C SER A 196 12.17 6.75 -23.20
N TRP A 197 11.93 7.05 -24.48
CA TRP A 197 10.60 6.92 -25.08
C TRP A 197 10.05 5.49 -25.00
N ARG A 198 10.93 4.46 -25.03
CA ARG A 198 10.53 3.06 -24.88
C ARG A 198 9.99 2.76 -23.49
N GLN A 199 10.64 3.28 -22.45
CA GLN A 199 10.17 3.16 -21.06
C GLN A 199 8.84 3.89 -20.87
N ALA A 200 8.74 5.13 -21.37
CA ALA A 200 7.50 5.91 -21.34
C ALA A 200 6.35 5.18 -22.05
N LEU A 201 6.61 4.63 -23.25
CA LEU A 201 5.60 3.89 -24.01
C LEU A 201 5.20 2.59 -23.30
N SER A 202 6.15 1.81 -22.79
CA SER A 202 5.89 0.56 -22.05
C SER A 202 5.00 0.81 -20.82
N HIS A 203 5.30 1.86 -20.06
CA HIS A 203 4.49 2.26 -18.90
C HIS A 203 3.10 2.76 -19.32
N ARG A 204 3.02 3.60 -20.37
CA ARG A 204 1.74 4.08 -20.91
C ARG A 204 0.84 2.95 -21.41
N LEU A 205 1.42 1.90 -21.99
CA LEU A 205 0.73 0.67 -22.40
C LEU A 205 0.45 -0.28 -21.22
N ARG A 206 0.90 0.08 -20.01
CA ARG A 206 0.78 -0.68 -18.76
C ARG A 206 1.21 -2.13 -18.91
N LEU A 207 2.33 -2.37 -19.61
CA LEU A 207 2.83 -3.73 -19.84
C LEU A 207 3.22 -4.44 -18.54
N HIS A 208 3.51 -3.67 -17.48
CA HIS A 208 3.75 -4.18 -16.13
C HIS A 208 2.48 -4.63 -15.40
N ALA A 209 1.31 -4.16 -15.82
CA ALA A 209 0.07 -4.39 -15.10
C ALA A 209 -0.61 -5.69 -15.54
N PRO A 210 -1.41 -6.32 -14.66
CA PRO A 210 -2.15 -7.53 -14.99
C PRO A 210 -3.09 -7.33 -16.19
N MET A 211 -3.41 -8.41 -16.92
CA MET A 211 -4.28 -8.33 -18.10
C MET A 211 -5.63 -7.70 -17.80
N TYR A 212 -6.26 -7.99 -16.65
CA TYR A 212 -7.54 -7.38 -16.28
C TYR A 212 -7.41 -5.86 -16.10
N ALA A 213 -6.30 -5.37 -15.56
CA ALA A 213 -6.03 -3.95 -15.39
C ALA A 213 -5.82 -3.28 -16.77
N ARG A 214 -5.16 -3.95 -17.70
CA ARG A 214 -5.00 -3.46 -19.08
C ARG A 214 -6.34 -3.43 -19.82
N ALA A 215 -7.12 -4.50 -19.74
CA ALA A 215 -8.43 -4.61 -20.38
C ALA A 215 -9.43 -3.58 -19.85
N THR A 216 -9.47 -3.36 -18.52
CA THR A 216 -10.35 -2.35 -17.92
C THR A 216 -9.98 -0.93 -18.36
N ASN A 217 -8.69 -0.60 -18.51
CA ASN A 217 -8.29 0.71 -19.03
C ASN A 217 -8.61 0.88 -20.52
N LEU A 218 -8.43 -0.17 -21.32
CA LEU A 218 -8.84 -0.14 -22.73
C LEU A 218 -10.36 0.07 -22.84
N ALA A 219 -11.14 -0.62 -22.01
CA ALA A 219 -12.58 -0.43 -21.92
C ALA A 219 -12.95 1.00 -21.49
N LYS A 220 -12.24 1.62 -20.54
CA LYS A 220 -12.45 3.03 -20.17
C LYS A 220 -12.19 4.00 -21.33
N LEU A 221 -11.24 3.68 -22.20
CA LEU A 221 -10.89 4.52 -23.36
C LEU A 221 -11.87 4.37 -24.52
N LEU A 222 -12.34 3.14 -24.77
CA LEU A 222 -13.18 2.81 -25.93
C LEU A 222 -14.68 2.96 -25.66
N LEU A 223 -15.11 2.77 -24.41
CA LEU A 223 -16.54 2.79 -24.07
C LEU A 223 -16.98 4.17 -23.59
N PRO A 224 -18.18 4.63 -23.98
CA PRO A 224 -18.80 5.78 -23.36
C PRO A 224 -18.84 5.62 -21.83
N ARG A 225 -18.53 6.69 -21.10
CA ARG A 225 -18.41 6.68 -19.63
C ARG A 225 -19.62 6.04 -18.94
N GLN A 226 -20.83 6.31 -19.44
CA GLN A 226 -22.08 5.73 -18.92
C GLN A 226 -22.13 4.21 -19.09
N LEU A 227 -21.71 3.69 -20.25
CA LEU A 227 -21.70 2.27 -20.54
C LEU A 227 -20.63 1.54 -19.72
N TYR A 228 -19.42 2.11 -19.62
CA TYR A 228 -18.37 1.57 -18.75
C TYR A 228 -18.86 1.45 -17.30
N TRP A 229 -19.50 2.50 -16.78
CA TRP A 229 -20.04 2.50 -15.43
C TRP A 229 -21.16 1.47 -15.26
N TRP A 230 -22.09 1.38 -16.22
CA TRP A 230 -23.17 0.39 -16.22
C TRP A 230 -22.64 -1.04 -16.23
N ILE A 231 -21.64 -1.35 -17.07
CA ILE A 231 -20.95 -2.64 -17.13
C ILE A 231 -20.30 -2.94 -15.77
N GLY A 232 -19.51 -2.01 -15.23
CA GLY A 232 -18.89 -2.17 -13.91
C GLY A 232 -19.92 -2.45 -12.81
N HIS A 233 -21.07 -1.75 -12.86
CA HIS A 233 -22.14 -1.92 -11.89
C HIS A 233 -22.91 -3.24 -12.06
N ARG A 234 -23.04 -3.75 -13.29
CA ARG A 234 -23.68 -5.03 -13.61
C ARG A 234 -22.79 -6.21 -13.25
N TYR A 235 -21.53 -6.21 -13.66
CA TYR A 235 -20.57 -7.26 -13.31
C TYR A 235 -20.24 -7.24 -11.82
N GLY A 236 -20.14 -6.06 -11.20
CA GLY A 236 -20.05 -5.95 -9.75
C GLY A 236 -21.26 -6.56 -9.02
N ARG A 237 -22.48 -6.42 -9.58
CA ARG A 237 -23.67 -7.11 -9.06
C ARG A 237 -23.63 -8.62 -9.30
N MET A 238 -23.17 -9.07 -10.46
CA MET A 238 -23.07 -10.49 -10.79
C MET A 238 -22.03 -11.22 -9.94
N ALA A 239 -20.84 -10.64 -9.73
CA ALA A 239 -19.83 -11.19 -8.82
C ALA A 239 -20.37 -11.29 -7.39
N ARG A 240 -21.16 -10.29 -6.95
CA ARG A 240 -21.86 -10.35 -5.66
C ARG A 240 -22.94 -11.45 -5.61
N ASN A 241 -23.63 -11.73 -6.72
CA ASN A 241 -24.66 -12.77 -6.74
C ASN A 241 -24.08 -14.18 -6.94
N ALA A 242 -22.98 -14.33 -7.67
CA ALA A 242 -22.28 -15.60 -7.87
C ALA A 242 -21.66 -16.13 -6.57
N SER A 243 -21.36 -15.26 -5.60
CA SER A 243 -20.95 -15.66 -4.26
C SER A 243 -22.13 -15.84 -3.28
N LYS A 244 -23.38 -15.85 -3.76
CA LYS A 244 -24.59 -16.22 -2.99
C LYS A 244 -25.06 -17.65 -3.29
N ALA A 245 -24.51 -18.28 -4.32
CA ALA A 245 -24.79 -19.65 -4.74
C ALA A 245 -23.62 -20.55 -4.32
#